data_AF-A0A7K4M0R5-F1
#
_entry.id   AF-A0A7K4M0R5-F1
#
_cell.length_a   1.000
_cell.length_b   1.000
_cell.length_c   1.000
_cell.angle_alpha   90.00
_cell.angle_beta   90.00
_cell.angle_gamma   90.00
#
_symmetry.space_group_name_H-M   'P 1'
#
loop_
_entity.id
_entity.type
_entity.pdbx_description
1 polymer ?
#
loop_
_entity_poly.entity_id
_entity_poly.type
_entity_poly.pdbx_seq_one_letter_code
_entity_poly.pdbx_strand_id
1 'polypeptide(L)'
;QVLSLSKASDAHNGYQSLLSEINNPNSKYMLRTANRLYGEKTFEFLSTFTESSQKFYHAGLEQTDFVHSSEDSRKQINGWVEEKTEGKIRNLLTERIINSLTKLVLVNAIYFKGNWEVQFDKERTVERPFKLNK
;
A
#
# COMPACT_ATOMS: atom_id res chain seq x y z
N GLN A 1 10.15 -19.74 10.59
CA GLN A 1 10.31 -18.52 9.76
C GLN A 1 8.97 -17.79 9.73
N VAL A 2 8.91 -16.49 10.04
CA VAL A 2 7.63 -15.78 10.29
C VAL A 2 6.83 -15.49 9.02
N LEU A 3 7.51 -15.24 7.90
CA LEU A 3 6.89 -14.88 6.61
C LEU A 3 6.85 -16.04 5.59
N SER A 4 7.26 -17.26 6.00
CA SER A 4 7.25 -18.46 5.15
C SER A 4 7.93 -18.34 3.78
N LEU A 5 9.02 -17.57 3.69
CA LEU A 5 9.76 -17.34 2.44
C LEU A 5 10.91 -18.34 2.29
N SER A 6 10.90 -19.22 1.28
CA SER A 6 11.98 -20.21 1.09
C SER A 6 13.36 -19.57 0.85
N LYS A 7 13.46 -18.66 -0.13
CA LYS A 7 14.66 -17.86 -0.45
C LYS A 7 14.26 -16.44 -0.83
N ALA A 8 15.08 -15.45 -0.46
CA ALA A 8 14.79 -14.04 -0.72
C ALA A 8 14.69 -13.72 -2.23
N SER A 9 15.59 -14.27 -3.06
CA SER A 9 15.56 -14.10 -4.52
C SER A 9 14.24 -14.57 -5.13
N ASP A 10 13.77 -15.73 -4.69
CA ASP A 10 12.57 -16.37 -5.23
C ASP A 10 11.32 -15.59 -4.79
N ALA A 11 11.35 -15.04 -3.56
CA ALA A 11 10.31 -14.18 -3.05
C ALA A 11 10.19 -12.87 -3.85
N HIS A 12 11.29 -12.16 -4.11
CA HIS A 12 11.26 -10.89 -4.84
C HIS A 12 10.75 -11.03 -6.27
N ASN A 13 11.21 -12.07 -6.99
CA ASN A 13 10.73 -12.37 -8.33
C ASN A 13 9.24 -12.74 -8.33
N GLY A 14 8.80 -13.55 -7.35
CA GLY A 14 7.39 -13.90 -7.19
C GLY A 14 6.50 -12.67 -6.95
N TYR A 15 6.94 -11.74 -6.10
CA TYR A 15 6.21 -10.49 -5.86
C TYR A 15 6.16 -9.60 -7.10
N GLN A 16 7.25 -9.51 -7.87
CA GLN A 16 7.25 -8.72 -9.11
C GLN A 16 6.18 -9.21 -10.08
N SER A 17 6.11 -10.52 -10.32
CA SER A 17 5.09 -11.13 -11.18
C SER A 17 3.68 -10.89 -10.64
N LEU A 18 3.48 -11.14 -9.34
CA LEU A 18 2.19 -10.95 -8.68
C LEU A 18 1.68 -9.50 -8.80
N LEU A 19 2.54 -8.51 -8.53
CA LEU A 19 2.17 -7.09 -8.60
C LEU A 19 1.87 -6.65 -10.03
N SER A 20 2.52 -7.25 -11.02
CA SER A 20 2.24 -6.99 -12.44
C SER A 20 0.88 -7.53 -12.87
N GLU A 21 0.50 -8.72 -12.38
CA GLU A 21 -0.81 -9.31 -12.64
C GLU A 21 -1.94 -8.57 -11.92
N ILE A 22 -1.74 -8.24 -10.63
CA ILE A 22 -2.72 -7.56 -9.79
C ILE A 22 -3.07 -6.17 -10.33
N ASN A 23 -2.08 -5.41 -10.80
CA ASN A 23 -2.27 -4.05 -11.30
C ASN A 23 -2.65 -3.99 -12.78
N ASN A 24 -3.04 -5.12 -13.39
CA ASN A 24 -3.43 -5.15 -14.80
C ASN A 24 -4.70 -4.30 -15.03
N PRO A 25 -4.61 -3.23 -15.84
CA PRO A 25 -5.72 -2.31 -16.08
C PRO A 25 -6.87 -2.94 -16.88
N ASN A 26 -6.66 -4.09 -17.53
CA ASN A 26 -7.65 -4.78 -18.35
C ASN A 26 -8.52 -5.78 -17.56
N SER A 27 -8.44 -5.77 -16.23
CA SER A 27 -9.23 -6.66 -15.38
C SER A 27 -10.71 -6.23 -15.30
N LYS A 28 -11.62 -7.20 -15.16
CA LYS A 28 -13.08 -6.95 -15.00
C LYS A 28 -13.47 -6.40 -13.62
N TYR A 29 -12.50 -6.26 -12.73
CA TYR A 29 -12.64 -5.77 -11.37
C TYR A 29 -11.63 -4.65 -11.15
N MET A 30 -11.84 -3.84 -10.13
CA MET A 30 -10.86 -2.85 -9.72
C MET A 30 -10.06 -3.42 -8.57
N LEU A 31 -8.83 -3.81 -8.85
CA LEU A 31 -7.83 -4.18 -7.86
C LEU A 31 -6.63 -3.28 -8.03
N ARG A 32 -6.25 -2.58 -6.97
CA ARG A 32 -5.12 -1.66 -6.95
C ARG A 32 -4.22 -2.05 -5.79
N THR A 33 -2.94 -2.26 -6.08
CA THR A 33 -1.88 -2.33 -5.07
C THR A 33 -0.84 -1.26 -5.36
N ALA A 34 -0.52 -0.48 -4.35
CA ALA A 34 0.44 0.61 -4.46
C ALA A 34 1.48 0.48 -3.36
N ASN A 35 2.75 0.39 -3.79
CA ASN A 35 3.90 0.42 -2.91
C ASN A 35 4.67 1.72 -3.12
N ARG A 36 5.15 2.33 -2.05
CA ARG A 36 6.05 3.49 -2.14
C ARG A 36 6.96 3.54 -0.92
N LEU A 37 8.17 4.04 -1.14
CA LEU A 37 9.11 4.37 -0.10
C LEU A 37 9.12 5.90 0.07
N TYR A 38 9.00 6.38 1.30
CA TYR A 38 9.21 7.79 1.63
C TYR A 38 10.45 7.92 2.50
N GLY A 39 11.50 8.53 1.95
CA GLY A 39 12.79 8.70 2.63
C GLY A 39 13.03 10.13 3.05
N GLU A 40 13.67 10.32 4.19
CA GLU A 40 14.19 11.63 4.60
C GLU A 40 15.19 12.14 3.56
N LYS A 41 14.97 13.36 3.04
CA LYS A 41 15.79 13.97 1.97
C LYS A 41 17.27 14.14 2.35
N THR A 42 17.59 14.29 3.64
CA THR A 42 18.96 14.42 4.14
C THR A 42 19.66 13.08 4.37
N PHE A 43 18.98 11.96 4.15
CA PHE A 43 19.52 10.62 4.35
C PHE A 43 19.86 9.96 3.00
N GLU A 44 21.08 9.43 2.89
CA GLU A 44 21.51 8.72 1.68
C GLU A 44 21.08 7.25 1.74
N PHE A 45 20.33 6.83 0.72
CA PHE A 45 19.92 5.43 0.54
C PHE A 45 20.85 4.74 -0.45
N LEU A 46 21.16 3.47 -0.20
CA LEU A 46 21.90 2.65 -1.15
C LEU A 46 21.11 2.54 -2.47
N SER A 47 21.77 2.84 -3.59
CA SER A 47 21.15 2.76 -4.92
C SER A 47 20.59 1.35 -5.19
N THR A 48 21.32 0.32 -4.78
CA THR A 48 20.91 -1.09 -4.93
C THR A 48 19.62 -1.40 -4.19
N PHE A 49 19.38 -0.77 -3.03
CA PHE A 49 18.12 -0.91 -2.29
C PHE A 49 16.97 -0.23 -3.05
N THR A 50 17.14 1.03 -3.44
CA THR A 50 16.09 1.78 -4.15
C THR A 50 15.75 1.18 -5.51
N GLU A 51 16.75 0.72 -6.25
CA GLU A 51 16.60 0.04 -7.53
C GLU A 51 15.88 -1.30 -7.37
N SER A 52 16.24 -2.09 -6.34
CA SER A 52 15.57 -3.36 -6.05
C SER A 52 14.12 -3.16 -5.64
N SER A 53 13.83 -2.16 -4.80
CA SER A 53 12.46 -1.81 -4.40
C SER A 53 11.62 -1.37 -5.59
N GLN A 54 12.16 -0.53 -6.47
CA GLN A 54 11.47 -0.14 -7.69
C GLN A 54 11.24 -1.35 -8.61
N LYS A 55 12.26 -2.19 -8.81
CA LYS A 55 12.20 -3.34 -9.74
C LYS A 55 11.21 -4.41 -9.29
N PHE A 56 11.31 -4.86 -8.03
CA PHE A 56 10.57 -6.04 -7.57
C PHE A 56 9.21 -5.69 -6.95
N TYR A 57 9.05 -4.46 -6.45
CA TYR A 57 7.86 -4.05 -5.73
C TYR A 57 7.12 -2.88 -6.39
N HIS A 58 7.63 -2.35 -7.50
CA HIS A 58 7.15 -1.09 -8.10
C HIS A 58 7.12 0.06 -7.09
N ALA A 59 8.03 0.01 -6.11
CA ALA A 59 8.09 0.91 -4.96
C ALA A 59 9.22 1.93 -5.16
N GLY A 60 8.88 3.05 -5.78
CA GLY A 60 9.82 4.16 -5.96
C GLY A 60 10.11 4.87 -4.64
N LEU A 61 11.34 5.40 -4.51
CA LEU A 61 11.71 6.30 -3.42
C LEU A 61 11.26 7.73 -3.74
N GLU A 62 10.47 8.29 -2.84
CA GLU A 62 10.12 9.70 -2.81
C GLU A 62 10.80 10.34 -1.61
N GLN A 63 11.52 11.44 -1.84
CA GLN A 63 12.18 12.18 -0.77
C GLN A 63 11.19 13.15 -0.12
N THR A 64 11.23 13.20 1.21
CA THR A 64 10.37 14.06 2.03
C THR A 64 11.17 14.64 3.20
N ASP A 65 10.63 15.64 3.90
CA ASP A 65 11.33 16.37 4.96
C ASP A 65 10.74 16.02 6.32
N PHE A 66 11.09 14.84 6.83
CA PHE A 66 10.68 14.42 8.16
C PHE A 66 11.36 15.25 9.23
N VAL A 67 12.62 15.64 9.04
CA VAL A 67 13.43 16.37 10.03
C VAL A 67 12.81 17.72 10.40
N HIS A 68 12.40 18.50 9.40
CA HIS A 68 11.87 19.85 9.62
C HIS A 68 10.36 19.96 9.44
N SER A 69 9.74 19.05 8.68
CA SER A 69 8.33 19.15 8.25
C SER A 69 7.58 17.80 8.34
N SER A 70 7.73 17.08 9.46
CA SER A 70 7.15 15.74 9.62
C SER A 70 5.63 15.69 9.41
N GLU A 71 4.89 16.70 9.86
CA GLU A 71 3.42 16.73 9.71
C GLU A 71 2.98 16.96 8.27
N ASP A 72 3.72 17.73 7.47
CA ASP A 72 3.40 17.92 6.05
C ASP A 72 3.80 16.69 5.25
N SER A 73 4.93 16.06 5.59
CA SER A 73 5.33 14.75 5.07
C SER A 73 4.26 13.69 5.35
N ARG A 74 3.65 13.70 6.55
CA ARG A 74 2.56 12.81 6.94
C ARG A 74 1.33 13.02 6.05
N LYS A 75 0.92 14.27 5.84
CA LYS A 75 -0.23 14.62 4.98
C LYS A 75 0.02 14.22 3.53
N GLN A 76 1.23 14.40 3.02
CA GLN A 76 1.63 13.96 1.67
C GLN A 76 1.47 12.44 1.53
N ILE A 77 1.99 11.66 2.49
CA ILE A 77 1.86 10.20 2.48
C ILE A 77 0.38 9.79 2.53
N ASN A 78 -0.41 10.37 3.43
CA ASN A 78 -1.84 10.08 3.54
C ASN A 78 -2.61 10.44 2.28
N GLY A 79 -2.34 11.60 1.67
CA GLY A 79 -2.99 12.02 0.43
C GLY A 79 -2.70 11.07 -0.73
N TRP A 80 -1.46 10.60 -0.85
CA TRP A 80 -1.10 9.58 -1.83
C TRP A 80 -1.81 8.24 -1.59
N VAL A 81 -1.88 7.78 -0.33
CA VAL A 81 -2.61 6.56 0.02
C VAL A 81 -4.10 6.70 -0.27
N GLU A 82 -4.69 7.86 0.03
CA GLU A 82 -6.09 8.16 -0.25
C GLU A 82 -6.38 8.08 -1.75
N GLU A 83 -5.53 8.70 -2.57
CA GLU A 83 -5.64 8.63 -4.04
C GLU A 83 -5.56 7.18 -4.53
N LYS A 84 -4.56 6.41 -4.07
CA LYS A 84 -4.37 5.01 -4.52
C LYS A 84 -5.43 4.03 -4.02
N THR A 85 -6.25 4.44 -3.07
CA THR A 85 -7.31 3.61 -2.47
C THR A 85 -8.71 4.12 -2.76
N GLU A 86 -8.89 4.92 -3.82
CA GLU A 86 -10.20 5.45 -4.23
C GLU A 86 -10.91 6.19 -3.09
N GLY A 87 -10.15 6.94 -2.29
CA GLY A 87 -10.65 7.71 -1.16
C GLY A 87 -11.03 6.89 0.08
N LYS A 88 -10.72 5.59 0.12
CA LYS A 88 -11.15 4.68 1.22
C LYS A 88 -10.23 4.69 2.42
N ILE A 89 -8.93 4.94 2.23
CA ILE A 89 -7.95 5.05 3.33
C ILE A 89 -7.42 6.48 3.37
N ARG A 90 -7.94 7.30 4.28
CA ARG A 90 -7.60 8.75 4.35
C ARG A 90 -6.51 9.08 5.36
N ASN A 91 -6.51 8.40 6.50
CA ASN A 91 -5.62 8.70 7.62
C ASN A 91 -4.85 7.44 8.01
N LEU A 92 -4.05 6.91 7.07
CA LEU A 92 -3.19 5.75 7.34
C LEU A 92 -2.23 6.06 8.49
N LEU A 93 -1.57 7.21 8.41
CA LEU A 93 -0.68 7.75 9.43
C LEU A 93 -1.44 8.75 10.29
N THR A 94 -1.66 8.40 11.55
CA THR A 94 -2.20 9.30 12.57
C THR A 94 -1.20 10.40 12.93
N GLU A 95 -1.70 11.50 13.50
CA GLU A 95 -0.85 12.60 13.94
C GLU A 95 0.28 12.12 14.85
N ARG A 96 1.47 12.73 14.72
CA ARG A 96 2.66 12.44 15.53
C ARG A 96 3.24 11.02 15.41
N ILE A 97 2.70 10.16 14.54
CA ILE A 97 3.24 8.80 14.33
C ILE A 97 4.62 8.84 13.64
N ILE A 98 4.86 9.88 12.82
CA ILE A 98 6.17 10.20 12.26
C ILE A 98 6.69 11.50 12.86
N ASN A 99 8.01 11.59 13.00
CA ASN A 99 8.67 12.72 13.65
C ASN A 99 10.04 12.98 13.00
N SER A 100 10.80 13.93 13.56
CA SER A 100 12.10 14.34 13.02
C SER A 100 13.19 13.26 13.02
N LEU A 101 12.98 12.16 13.74
CA LEU A 101 13.88 11.00 13.74
C LEU A 101 13.51 9.98 12.67
N THR A 102 12.35 10.10 12.02
CA THR A 102 11.93 9.20 10.94
C THR A 102 12.87 9.34 9.75
N LYS A 103 13.42 8.21 9.26
CA LYS A 103 14.29 8.18 8.08
C LYS A 103 13.64 7.53 6.88
N LEU A 104 12.81 6.52 7.08
CA LEU A 104 12.16 5.78 6.00
C LEU A 104 10.77 5.31 6.45
N VAL A 105 9.78 5.50 5.59
CA VAL A 105 8.44 4.91 5.73
C VAL A 105 8.17 4.03 4.51
N LEU A 106 7.84 2.76 4.76
CA LEU A 106 7.43 1.81 3.73
C LEU A 106 5.91 1.74 3.73
N VAL A 107 5.29 2.04 2.59
CA VAL A 107 3.84 2.05 2.45
C VAL A 107 3.43 0.96 1.47
N ASN A 108 2.48 0.12 1.91
CA ASN A 108 1.71 -0.78 1.04
C ASN A 108 0.22 -0.46 1.25
N ALA A 109 -0.48 -0.19 0.16
CA ALA A 109 -1.92 0.04 0.18
C ALA A 109 -2.61 -0.84 -0.87
N ILE A 110 -3.70 -1.49 -0.47
CA ILE A 110 -4.49 -2.37 -1.34
C ILE A 110 -5.96 -1.96 -1.32
N TYR A 111 -6.56 -1.88 -2.50
CA TYR A 111 -7.98 -1.61 -2.68
C TYR A 111 -8.59 -2.59 -3.68
N PHE A 112 -9.72 -3.18 -3.31
CA PHE A 112 -10.46 -4.12 -4.15
C PHE A 112 -11.94 -3.72 -4.23
N LYS A 113 -12.46 -3.72 -5.45
CA LYS A 113 -13.88 -3.60 -5.77
C LYS A 113 -14.18 -4.45 -7.00
N GLY A 114 -14.87 -5.57 -6.77
CA GLY A 114 -15.38 -6.45 -7.81
C GLY A 114 -16.90 -6.46 -7.83
N ASN A 115 -17.46 -6.74 -9.00
CA ASN A 115 -18.84 -7.19 -9.09
C ASN A 115 -18.86 -8.71 -8.91
N TRP A 116 -19.84 -9.22 -8.18
CA TRP A 116 -20.12 -10.66 -8.19
C TRP A 116 -20.49 -11.10 -9.61
N GLU A 117 -20.00 -12.27 -10.02
CA GLU A 117 -20.41 -12.91 -11.28
C GLU A 117 -21.93 -13.17 -11.28
N VAL A 118 -22.45 -13.64 -10.14
CA VAL A 118 -23.88 -13.77 -9.86
C VAL A 118 -24.24 -12.82 -8.72
N GLN A 119 -24.91 -11.72 -9.05
CA GLN A 119 -25.27 -10.70 -8.07
C GLN A 119 -26.47 -11.13 -7.23
N PHE A 120 -26.48 -10.67 -5.98
CA PHE A 120 -27.65 -10.79 -5.11
C PHE A 120 -28.77 -9.87 -5.60
N ASP A 121 -30.00 -10.35 -5.52
CA ASP A 121 -31.18 -9.52 -5.74
C ASP A 121 -31.35 -8.55 -4.56
N LYS A 122 -31.32 -7.25 -4.86
CA LYS A 122 -31.43 -6.18 -3.85
C LYS A 122 -32.77 -6.21 -3.13
N GLU A 123 -33.85 -6.57 -3.83
CA GLU A 123 -35.20 -6.64 -3.26
C GLU A 123 -35.35 -7.78 -2.24
N ARG A 124 -34.44 -8.75 -2.28
CA ARG A 124 -34.38 -9.88 -1.34
C ARG A 124 -33.45 -9.62 -0.17
N THR A 125 -32.77 -8.48 -0.13
CA THR A 125 -31.89 -8.10 0.98
C THR A 125 -32.73 -7.49 2.10
N VAL A 126 -32.79 -8.18 3.24
CA VAL A 126 -33.55 -7.76 4.42
C VAL A 126 -32.69 -7.78 5.67
N GLU A 127 -33.01 -6.90 6.62
CA GLU A 127 -32.32 -6.86 7.92
C GLU A 127 -32.51 -8.18 8.69
N ARG A 128 -31.41 -8.72 9.22
CA ARG A 128 -31.39 -9.95 10.04
C ARG A 128 -30.38 -9.79 11.17
N PRO A 129 -30.61 -10.44 12.33
CA PRO A 129 -29.61 -10.45 13.41
C PRO A 129 -28.30 -11.08 12.96
N PHE A 130 -27.19 -10.35 13.10
CA PHE A 130 -25.85 -10.89 12.93
C PHE A 130 -25.30 -11.39 14.26
N LYS A 131 -24.96 -12.68 14.34
CA LYS A 131 -24.45 -13.30 15.57
C LYS A 131 -22.97 -12.95 15.76
N LEU A 132 -22.67 -12.09 16.74
CA LEU A 132 -21.31 -11.57 17.00
C LEU A 132 -20.40 -12.57 17.73
N ASN A 133 -20.97 -13.49 18.52
CA ASN A 133 -20.24 -14.46 19.33
C ASN A 133 -20.98 -15.80 19.36
N LYS A 134 -20.29 -16.89 19.75
CA LYS A 134 -20.88 -18.24 19.83
C LYS A 134 -21.91 -18.37 20.93
#